data_AF-A0A1G4YGL7-F1
#
_entry.id   AF-A0A1G4YGL7-F1
#
_cell.length_a   1.000
_cell.length_b   1.000
_cell.length_c   1.000
_cell.angle_alpha   90.00
_cell.angle_beta   90.00
_cell.angle_gamma   90.00
#
_symmetry.space_group_name_H-M   'P 1'
#
loop_
_entity.id
_entity.type
_entity.pdbx_description
1 polymer ?
#
loop_
_entity_poly.entity_id
_entity_poly.type
_entity_poly.pdbx_seq_one_letter_code
_entity_poly.pdbx_strand_id
1 'polypeptide(L)'
;MVYYVSGFLSENDIQKIQKHYKAPVAFYMMDAGMLTGGCHYPWECTGFQKKCSVCPALNFPGVNILAKKKLEERRSLFADMDCLFLSASSWLDDKYSKSVIRARLGCEKVLIGIDEEIFKLRERSLAEKKLDVKLPDDKIILFVGAQSLNVPRKGYKFLLDALNILENNNHEVYEKISILTVGGEIDNSLDKISHTKLKFIKDKNTYPYLYNLADAFICTSIEDAGPMMINESIMSGLPVISFRMGVAEDLIIDGKTGQLADEFTSLALAKSISDFVLKGLDGINKMKLECREFALNTTSAQVQVTGIASIIDGVRRKLTD
;
A
#
# COMPACT_ATOMS: atom_id res chain seq x y z
N MET A 1 6.86 -15.13 14.38
CA MET A 1 6.03 -14.32 13.48
C MET A 1 6.29 -14.77 12.05
N VAL A 2 5.25 -14.90 11.24
CA VAL A 2 5.30 -15.38 9.87
C VAL A 2 4.84 -14.26 8.95
N TYR A 3 5.71 -13.85 8.03
CA TYR A 3 5.37 -12.99 6.89
C TYR A 3 5.02 -13.87 5.68
N TYR A 4 5.04 -13.30 4.48
CA TYR A 4 4.92 -14.07 3.25
C TYR A 4 6.10 -15.05 3.06
N VAL A 5 5.82 -16.36 3.14
CA VAL A 5 6.82 -17.46 3.06
C VAL A 5 6.64 -18.34 1.82
N SER A 6 6.23 -17.72 0.70
CA SER A 6 5.94 -18.44 -0.55
C SER A 6 7.09 -19.32 -1.02
N GLY A 7 6.76 -20.57 -1.33
CA GLY A 7 7.72 -21.56 -1.84
C GLY A 7 8.63 -22.18 -0.79
N PHE A 8 8.49 -21.82 0.50
CA PHE A 8 9.32 -22.37 1.58
C PHE A 8 8.52 -23.23 2.58
N LEU A 9 7.51 -22.67 3.25
CA LEU A 9 6.70 -23.40 4.23
C LEU A 9 5.20 -23.25 3.92
N SER A 10 4.46 -24.35 3.99
CA SER A 10 2.99 -24.30 3.93
C SER A 10 2.39 -23.96 5.29
N GLU A 11 1.12 -23.56 5.31
CA GLU A 11 0.40 -23.34 6.57
C GLU A 11 0.34 -24.61 7.45
N ASN A 12 0.34 -25.79 6.81
CA ASN A 12 0.40 -27.08 7.51
C ASN A 12 1.77 -27.30 8.17
N ASP A 13 2.86 -26.92 7.51
CA ASP A 13 4.20 -27.06 8.09
C ASP A 13 4.37 -26.12 9.27
N ILE A 14 3.83 -24.91 9.17
CA ILE A 14 3.79 -23.95 10.28
C ILE A 14 2.98 -24.51 11.45
N GLN A 15 1.83 -25.16 11.20
CA GLN A 15 1.06 -25.80 12.27
C GLN A 15 1.85 -26.93 12.96
N LYS A 16 2.59 -27.75 12.20
CA LYS A 16 3.45 -28.80 12.78
C LYS A 16 4.54 -28.20 13.68
N ILE A 17 5.18 -27.12 13.23
CA ILE A 17 6.19 -26.38 14.01
C ILE A 17 5.54 -25.82 15.28
N GLN A 18 4.37 -25.17 15.16
CA GLN A 18 3.61 -24.61 16.28
C GLN A 18 3.31 -25.68 17.34
N LYS A 19 2.79 -26.84 16.91
CA LYS A 19 2.46 -27.96 17.82
C LYS A 19 3.69 -28.58 18.47
N HIS A 20 4.81 -28.70 17.73
CA HIS A 20 6.06 -29.25 18.27
C HIS A 20 6.65 -28.36 19.36
N TYR A 21 6.77 -27.06 19.10
CA TYR A 21 7.36 -26.11 20.04
C TYR A 21 6.37 -25.53 21.06
N LYS A 22 5.06 -25.78 20.88
CA LYS A 22 3.96 -25.21 21.68
C LYS A 22 4.04 -23.68 21.77
N ALA A 23 4.48 -23.04 20.69
CA ALA A 23 4.70 -21.60 20.63
C ALA A 23 3.66 -20.96 19.71
N PRO A 24 2.85 -19.98 20.18
CA PRO A 24 1.87 -19.31 19.34
C PRO A 24 2.47 -18.66 18.10
N VAL A 25 1.71 -18.65 17.00
CA VAL A 25 2.16 -18.09 15.72
C VAL A 25 1.36 -16.84 15.36
N ALA A 26 2.04 -15.70 15.24
CA ALA A 26 1.48 -14.51 14.61
C ALA A 26 1.73 -14.54 13.10
N PHE A 27 0.67 -14.49 12.28
CA PHE A 27 0.76 -14.29 10.84
C PHE A 27 0.53 -12.82 10.52
N TYR A 28 1.52 -12.18 9.91
CA TYR A 28 1.39 -10.80 9.48
C TYR A 28 0.89 -10.76 8.04
N MET A 29 -0.38 -10.43 7.87
CA MET A 29 -1.06 -10.41 6.59
C MET A 29 -0.61 -9.19 5.78
N MET A 30 -0.05 -9.46 4.60
CA MET A 30 0.35 -8.43 3.62
C MET A 30 -0.68 -8.28 2.50
N ASP A 31 -1.59 -9.23 2.38
CA ASP A 31 -2.68 -9.29 1.41
C ASP A 31 -3.78 -10.24 1.90
N ALA A 32 -4.87 -10.37 1.14
CA ALA A 32 -6.02 -11.22 1.53
C ALA A 32 -5.79 -12.72 1.26
N GLY A 33 -4.61 -13.13 0.79
CA GLY A 33 -4.33 -14.50 0.37
C GLY A 33 -4.63 -15.53 1.46
N MET A 34 -4.35 -15.23 2.74
CA MET A 34 -4.66 -16.11 3.88
C MET A 34 -6.16 -16.16 4.24
N LEU A 35 -6.93 -15.20 3.77
CA LEU A 35 -8.36 -15.01 4.09
C LEU A 35 -9.30 -15.56 3.02
N THR A 36 -8.75 -16.05 1.91
CA THR A 36 -9.50 -16.53 0.75
C THR A 36 -9.10 -17.96 0.39
N GLY A 37 -9.72 -18.50 -0.67
CA GLY A 37 -9.31 -19.74 -1.32
C GLY A 37 -7.98 -19.67 -2.07
N GLY A 38 -7.26 -18.54 -2.01
CA GLY A 38 -5.92 -18.37 -2.60
C GLY A 38 -5.72 -17.07 -3.37
N CYS A 39 -6.77 -16.28 -3.64
CA CYS A 39 -6.61 -14.97 -4.27
C CYS A 39 -6.07 -13.94 -3.26
N HIS A 40 -5.03 -13.21 -3.66
CA HIS A 40 -4.43 -12.13 -2.86
C HIS A 40 -5.32 -10.87 -2.82
N TYR A 41 -6.11 -10.67 -3.87
CA TYR A 41 -7.02 -9.54 -4.04
C TYR A 41 -8.37 -10.07 -4.54
N PRO A 42 -9.43 -10.05 -3.71
CA PRO A 42 -10.71 -10.63 -4.07
C PRO A 42 -11.55 -9.72 -4.97
N TRP A 43 -11.22 -8.43 -5.11
CA TRP A 43 -12.07 -7.45 -5.80
C TRP A 43 -13.49 -7.48 -5.24
N GLU A 44 -14.49 -7.48 -6.10
CA GLU A 44 -15.91 -7.59 -5.75
C GLU A 44 -16.34 -9.02 -5.37
N CYS A 45 -15.45 -10.02 -5.46
CA CYS A 45 -15.79 -11.41 -5.16
C CYS A 45 -16.08 -11.62 -3.67
N THR A 46 -17.31 -12.04 -3.35
CA THR A 46 -17.74 -12.36 -1.98
C THR A 46 -17.60 -13.86 -1.64
N GLY A 47 -17.02 -14.67 -2.52
CA GLY A 47 -16.94 -16.12 -2.36
C GLY A 47 -16.22 -16.58 -1.10
N PHE A 48 -15.20 -15.83 -0.66
CA PHE A 48 -14.40 -16.10 0.55
C PHE A 48 -15.19 -15.93 1.86
N GLN A 49 -16.32 -15.23 1.80
CA GLN A 49 -17.26 -15.08 2.91
C GLN A 49 -18.12 -16.33 3.12
N LYS A 50 -17.99 -17.34 2.25
CA LYS A 50 -18.75 -18.59 2.31
C LYS A 50 -17.87 -19.81 2.04
N LYS A 51 -17.58 -20.09 0.76
CA LYS A 51 -17.02 -21.38 0.32
C LYS A 51 -16.08 -21.31 -0.89
N CYS A 52 -15.90 -20.16 -1.54
CA CYS A 52 -15.13 -20.04 -2.79
C CYS A 52 -15.53 -21.07 -3.89
N SER A 53 -16.80 -21.45 -3.98
CA SER A 53 -17.26 -22.52 -4.90
C SER A 53 -17.28 -22.12 -6.38
N VAL A 54 -17.36 -20.83 -6.68
CA VAL A 54 -17.39 -20.28 -8.05
C VAL A 54 -16.39 -19.14 -8.07
N CYS A 55 -15.12 -19.44 -8.30
CA CYS A 55 -14.06 -18.44 -8.30
C CYS A 55 -14.00 -17.77 -9.67
N PRO A 56 -14.21 -16.44 -9.76
CA PRO A 56 -14.13 -15.73 -11.04
C PRO A 56 -12.71 -15.69 -11.63
N ALA A 57 -11.69 -15.90 -10.78
CA ALA A 57 -10.29 -15.97 -11.22
C ALA A 57 -9.90 -17.33 -11.83
N LEU A 58 -10.76 -18.34 -11.74
CA LEU A 58 -10.49 -19.69 -12.22
C LEU A 58 -11.48 -20.04 -13.34
N ASN A 59 -11.00 -19.98 -14.59
CA ASN A 59 -11.83 -20.11 -15.80
C ASN A 59 -12.40 -21.52 -16.05
N PHE A 60 -11.99 -22.55 -15.28
CA PHE A 60 -12.48 -23.92 -15.49
C PHE A 60 -13.21 -24.45 -14.24
N PRO A 61 -14.48 -24.91 -14.36
CA PRO A 61 -15.24 -25.44 -13.23
C PRO A 61 -14.51 -26.56 -12.46
N GLY A 62 -13.74 -27.40 -13.16
CA GLY A 62 -12.95 -28.48 -12.54
C GLY A 62 -11.84 -28.01 -11.60
N VAL A 63 -11.34 -26.77 -11.75
CA VAL A 63 -10.30 -26.21 -10.85
C VAL A 63 -10.89 -25.35 -9.74
N ASN A 64 -12.16 -24.94 -9.82
CA ASN A 64 -12.83 -24.19 -8.73
C ASN A 64 -12.85 -24.98 -7.42
N ILE A 65 -12.84 -26.32 -7.51
CA ILE A 65 -12.71 -27.20 -6.35
C ILE A 65 -11.45 -26.92 -5.54
N LEU A 66 -10.37 -26.44 -6.16
CA LEU A 66 -9.11 -26.11 -5.48
C LEU A 66 -9.26 -24.90 -4.56
N ALA A 67 -9.89 -23.83 -5.04
CA ALA A 67 -10.14 -22.63 -4.24
C ALA A 67 -11.07 -22.93 -3.05
N LYS A 68 -12.13 -23.71 -3.30
CA LYS A 68 -13.02 -24.19 -2.25
C LYS A 68 -12.28 -25.03 -1.21
N LYS A 69 -11.55 -26.05 -1.65
CA LYS A 69 -10.79 -26.96 -0.78
C LYS A 69 -9.78 -26.18 0.06
N LYS A 70 -9.05 -25.24 -0.55
CA LYS A 70 -8.06 -24.43 0.17
C LYS A 70 -8.69 -23.54 1.23
N LEU A 71 -9.84 -22.93 0.96
CA LEU A 71 -10.59 -22.13 1.95
C LEU A 71 -11.06 -23.02 3.12
N GLU A 72 -11.61 -24.20 2.83
CA GLU A 72 -12.08 -25.15 3.84
C GLU A 72 -10.93 -25.67 4.72
N GLU A 73 -9.79 -26.03 4.10
CA GLU A 73 -8.55 -26.43 4.78
C GLU A 73 -8.05 -25.32 5.71
N ARG A 74 -7.91 -24.08 5.20
CA ARG A 74 -7.45 -22.93 6.00
C ARG A 74 -8.40 -22.63 7.16
N ARG A 75 -9.71 -22.69 6.93
CA ARG A 75 -10.71 -22.46 7.97
C ARG A 75 -10.54 -23.43 9.13
N SER A 76 -10.34 -24.72 8.83
CA SER A 76 -10.09 -25.73 9.86
C SER A 76 -8.73 -25.53 10.54
N LEU A 77 -7.69 -25.26 9.75
CA LEU A 77 -6.31 -25.13 10.22
C LEU A 77 -6.13 -23.94 11.18
N PHE A 78 -6.63 -22.76 10.82
CA PHE A 78 -6.47 -21.55 11.64
C PHE A 78 -7.38 -21.53 12.88
N ALA A 79 -8.48 -22.31 12.87
CA ALA A 79 -9.32 -22.50 14.05
C ALA A 79 -8.67 -23.46 15.07
N ASP A 80 -7.90 -24.45 14.61
CA ASP A 80 -7.21 -25.43 15.45
C ASP A 80 -5.86 -24.90 16.00
N MET A 81 -5.09 -24.23 15.15
CA MET A 81 -3.75 -23.73 15.48
C MET A 81 -3.81 -22.56 16.47
N ASP A 82 -2.89 -22.54 17.46
CA ASP A 82 -2.72 -21.38 18.35
C ASP A 82 -2.06 -20.22 17.59
N CYS A 83 -2.87 -19.53 16.77
CA CYS A 83 -2.40 -18.46 15.91
C CYS A 83 -3.22 -17.18 16.06
N LEU A 84 -2.53 -16.07 15.82
CA LEU A 84 -3.07 -14.72 15.75
C LEU A 84 -2.82 -14.17 14.34
N PHE A 85 -3.76 -13.40 13.81
CA PHE A 85 -3.52 -12.58 12.63
C PHE A 85 -3.15 -11.14 13.01
N LEU A 86 -2.15 -10.59 12.34
CA LEU A 86 -1.83 -9.17 12.37
C LEU A 86 -2.21 -8.57 11.02
N SER A 87 -3.10 -7.59 11.01
CA SER A 87 -3.51 -6.90 9.77
C SER A 87 -2.67 -5.63 9.58
N ALA A 88 -2.17 -5.45 8.36
CA ALA A 88 -1.35 -4.29 8.00
C ALA A 88 -2.15 -3.04 7.58
N SER A 89 -3.48 -3.13 7.50
CA SER A 89 -4.36 -2.04 7.07
C SER A 89 -5.82 -2.30 7.46
N SER A 90 -6.61 -1.23 7.51
CA SER A 90 -8.07 -1.30 7.70
C SER A 90 -8.75 -2.07 6.57
N TRP A 91 -8.20 -2.06 5.35
CA TRP A 91 -8.70 -2.90 4.26
C TRP A 91 -8.57 -4.39 4.59
N LEU A 92 -7.47 -4.82 5.24
CA LEU A 92 -7.31 -6.21 5.69
C LEU A 92 -8.23 -6.55 6.86
N ASP A 93 -8.50 -5.61 7.77
CA ASP A 93 -9.50 -5.78 8.83
C ASP A 93 -10.89 -6.05 8.23
N ASP A 94 -11.28 -5.28 7.22
CA ASP A 94 -12.53 -5.48 6.49
C ASP A 94 -12.59 -6.88 5.86
N LYS A 95 -11.52 -7.31 5.16
CA LYS A 95 -11.49 -8.64 4.56
C LYS A 95 -11.48 -9.74 5.61
N TYR A 96 -10.80 -9.56 6.74
CA TYR A 96 -10.84 -10.51 7.84
C TYR A 96 -12.27 -10.64 8.39
N SER A 97 -12.90 -9.51 8.71
CA SER A 97 -14.26 -9.48 9.28
C SER A 97 -15.29 -10.21 8.39
N LYS A 98 -15.13 -10.13 7.07
CA LYS A 98 -16.02 -10.76 6.09
C LYS A 98 -15.69 -12.22 5.78
N SER A 99 -14.45 -12.67 5.98
CA SER A 99 -14.04 -14.04 5.68
C SER A 99 -14.72 -15.08 6.58
N VAL A 100 -14.82 -16.34 6.14
CA VAL A 100 -15.17 -17.48 7.03
C VAL A 100 -14.00 -17.97 7.85
N ILE A 101 -12.78 -17.54 7.52
CA ILE A 101 -11.56 -17.94 8.24
C ILE A 101 -11.45 -17.10 9.51
N ARG A 102 -11.25 -17.77 10.64
CA ARG A 102 -11.00 -17.16 11.94
C ARG A 102 -9.75 -17.78 12.53
N ALA A 103 -8.81 -16.94 12.92
CA ALA A 103 -7.65 -17.35 13.68
C ALA A 103 -8.06 -17.58 15.14
N ARG A 104 -7.59 -18.66 15.75
CA ARG A 104 -7.99 -19.07 17.11
C ARG A 104 -7.77 -17.98 18.17
N LEU A 105 -6.69 -17.21 18.06
CA LEU A 105 -6.34 -16.14 19.01
C LEU A 105 -6.82 -14.76 18.56
N GLY A 106 -7.54 -14.67 17.44
CA GLY A 106 -8.12 -13.44 16.92
C GLY A 106 -7.28 -12.74 15.84
N CYS A 107 -7.61 -11.47 15.60
CA CYS A 107 -6.92 -10.59 14.67
C CYS A 107 -6.75 -9.22 15.32
N GLU A 108 -5.56 -8.63 15.19
CA GLU A 108 -5.24 -7.31 15.72
C GLU A 108 -4.58 -6.46 14.63
N LYS A 109 -4.88 -5.16 14.58
CA LYS A 109 -4.29 -4.25 13.58
C LYS A 109 -2.94 -3.72 14.03
N VAL A 110 -1.95 -3.83 13.15
CA VAL A 110 -0.63 -3.21 13.28
C VAL A 110 -0.15 -2.78 11.90
N LEU A 111 0.01 -1.47 11.69
CA LEU A 111 0.55 -0.93 10.44
C LEU A 111 2.03 -1.28 10.26
N ILE A 112 2.51 -1.23 9.02
CA ILE A 112 3.89 -1.57 8.69
C ILE A 112 4.84 -0.48 9.20
N GLY A 113 5.79 -0.85 10.04
CA GLY A 113 6.86 0.02 10.50
C GLY A 113 7.80 0.39 9.36
N ILE A 114 8.03 1.69 9.18
CA ILE A 114 9.02 2.25 8.28
C ILE A 114 10.17 2.80 9.10
N ASP A 115 11.40 2.45 8.72
CA ASP A 115 12.61 2.99 9.33
C ASP A 115 12.70 4.50 9.07
N GLU A 116 12.41 5.26 10.12
CA GLU A 116 12.34 6.71 10.12
C GLU A 116 13.70 7.39 9.95
N GLU A 117 14.81 6.66 10.06
CA GLU A 117 16.16 7.18 9.79
C GLU A 117 16.56 7.03 8.33
N ILE A 118 16.07 5.98 7.68
CA ILE A 118 16.25 5.74 6.24
C ILE A 118 15.28 6.62 5.43
N PHE A 119 14.00 6.58 5.75
CA PHE A 119 12.97 7.40 5.11
C PHE A 119 12.70 8.61 5.98
N LYS A 120 13.10 9.79 5.51
CA LYS A 120 12.90 11.06 6.22
C LYS A 120 12.84 12.22 5.26
N LEU A 121 12.25 13.29 5.76
CA LEU A 121 12.17 14.59 5.09
C LEU A 121 13.58 15.17 4.95
N ARG A 122 13.91 15.59 3.73
CA ARG A 122 15.19 16.19 3.33
C ARG A 122 14.93 17.34 2.37
N GLU A 123 15.90 18.23 2.29
CA GLU A 123 15.95 19.26 1.24
C GLU A 123 16.01 18.63 -0.15
N ARG A 124 15.22 19.16 -1.10
CA ARG A 124 15.21 18.69 -2.50
C ARG A 124 16.59 18.73 -3.13
N SER A 125 17.35 19.80 -2.90
CA SER A 125 18.69 20.00 -3.45
C SER A 125 19.67 18.88 -3.06
N LEU A 126 19.52 18.31 -1.86
CA LEU A 126 20.31 17.16 -1.42
C LEU A 126 19.93 15.89 -2.19
N ALA A 127 18.64 15.69 -2.46
CA ALA A 127 18.14 14.57 -3.25
C ALA A 127 18.56 14.67 -4.72
N GLU A 128 18.46 15.85 -5.33
CA GLU A 128 18.94 16.14 -6.69
C GLU A 128 20.43 15.82 -6.83
N LYS A 129 21.26 16.31 -5.90
CA LYS A 129 22.70 15.99 -5.88
C LYS A 129 22.96 14.50 -5.70
N LYS A 130 22.22 13.83 -4.83
CA LYS A 130 22.41 12.39 -4.53
C LYS A 130 22.02 11.50 -5.71
N LEU A 131 21.03 11.92 -6.49
CA LEU A 131 20.46 11.16 -7.60
C LEU A 131 20.96 11.62 -8.97
N ASP A 132 21.78 12.68 -9.02
CA ASP A 132 22.31 13.29 -10.25
C ASP A 132 21.19 13.63 -11.24
N VAL A 133 20.19 14.36 -10.74
CA VAL A 133 19.04 14.82 -11.51
C VAL A 133 18.72 16.27 -11.15
N LYS A 134 18.25 17.03 -12.13
CA LYS A 134 17.70 18.37 -11.91
C LYS A 134 16.24 18.39 -12.33
N LEU A 135 15.38 18.90 -11.45
CA LEU A 135 13.95 19.06 -11.72
C LEU A 135 13.61 20.51 -12.09
N PRO A 136 12.46 20.75 -12.73
CA PRO A 136 11.98 22.12 -12.97
C PRO A 136 11.66 22.83 -11.66
N ASP A 137 12.23 24.02 -11.45
CA ASP A 137 12.03 24.82 -10.23
C ASP A 137 10.66 25.53 -10.19
N ASP A 138 10.01 25.69 -11.36
CA ASP A 138 8.73 26.39 -11.56
C ASP A 138 7.51 25.45 -11.58
N LYS A 139 7.73 24.14 -11.36
CA LYS A 139 6.68 23.11 -11.41
C LYS A 139 6.52 22.40 -10.06
N ILE A 140 5.30 21.95 -9.79
CA ILE A 140 4.99 20.98 -8.75
C ILE A 140 5.32 19.59 -9.27
N ILE A 141 6.18 18.87 -8.56
CA ILE A 141 6.68 17.57 -9.00
C ILE A 141 5.80 16.45 -8.44
N LEU A 142 5.16 15.67 -9.31
CA LEU A 142 4.29 14.55 -8.94
C LEU A 142 4.99 13.23 -9.26
N PHE A 143 5.41 12.51 -8.21
CA PHE A 143 6.05 11.21 -8.34
C PHE A 143 5.04 10.11 -8.58
N VAL A 144 5.28 9.27 -9.59
CA VAL A 144 4.46 8.11 -9.95
C VAL A 144 5.33 6.85 -9.97
N GLY A 145 4.93 5.85 -9.19
CA GLY A 145 5.60 4.56 -9.15
C GLY A 145 5.14 3.64 -10.29
N ALA A 146 5.84 3.68 -11.42
CA ALA A 146 5.49 2.91 -12.62
C ALA A 146 6.35 1.63 -12.75
N GLN A 147 6.02 0.58 -11.99
CA GLN A 147 6.68 -0.74 -12.19
C GLN A 147 5.97 -1.62 -13.23
N SER A 148 4.68 -1.41 -13.49
CA SER A 148 3.95 -2.16 -14.53
C SER A 148 2.73 -1.40 -15.01
N LEU A 149 2.79 -0.90 -16.24
CA LEU A 149 1.74 -0.08 -16.86
C LEU A 149 0.48 -0.90 -17.20
N ASN A 150 0.66 -2.20 -17.44
CA ASN A 150 -0.37 -3.11 -17.92
C ASN A 150 -1.09 -3.90 -16.81
N VAL A 151 -0.90 -3.55 -15.53
CA VAL A 151 -1.57 -4.25 -14.42
C VAL A 151 -2.83 -3.44 -14.03
N PRO A 152 -4.05 -3.91 -14.34
CA PRO A 152 -5.27 -3.12 -14.14
C PRO A 152 -5.44 -2.60 -12.70
N ARG A 153 -5.09 -3.43 -11.70
CA ARG A 153 -5.18 -3.06 -10.28
C ARG A 153 -4.31 -1.87 -9.88
N LYS A 154 -3.27 -1.55 -10.67
CA LYS A 154 -2.38 -0.40 -10.44
C LYS A 154 -2.95 0.90 -11.01
N GLY A 155 -4.00 0.81 -11.83
CA GLY A 155 -4.81 1.94 -12.27
C GLY A 155 -4.08 3.05 -13.02
N TYR A 156 -2.94 2.74 -13.67
CA TYR A 156 -2.16 3.74 -14.42
C TYR A 156 -3.00 4.47 -15.49
N LYS A 157 -3.96 3.78 -16.11
CA LYS A 157 -4.92 4.38 -17.04
C LYS A 157 -5.69 5.56 -16.42
N PHE A 158 -6.07 5.48 -15.14
CA PHE A 158 -6.75 6.58 -14.46
C PHE A 158 -5.88 7.83 -14.38
N LEU A 159 -4.56 7.68 -14.19
CA LEU A 159 -3.63 8.81 -14.22
C LEU A 159 -3.61 9.47 -15.59
N LEU A 160 -3.42 8.69 -16.67
CA LEU A 160 -3.36 9.25 -18.02
C LEU A 160 -4.64 9.98 -18.39
N ASP A 161 -5.78 9.35 -18.11
CA ASP A 161 -7.09 9.95 -18.37
C ASP A 161 -7.31 11.20 -17.48
N ALA A 162 -6.81 11.22 -16.23
CA ALA A 162 -6.87 12.39 -15.36
C ALA A 162 -6.00 13.55 -15.87
N LEU A 163 -4.80 13.27 -16.37
CA LEU A 163 -3.92 14.27 -16.98
C LEU A 163 -4.56 14.86 -18.24
N ASN A 164 -5.19 14.04 -19.08
CA ASN A 164 -5.95 14.53 -20.24
C ASN A 164 -7.14 15.40 -19.83
N ILE A 165 -7.84 15.08 -18.74
CA ILE A 165 -8.92 15.91 -18.20
C ILE A 165 -8.38 17.28 -17.78
N LEU A 166 -7.23 17.31 -17.09
CA LEU A 166 -6.58 18.56 -16.69
C LEU A 166 -6.11 19.36 -17.89
N GLU A 167 -5.48 18.73 -18.89
CA GLU A 167 -5.03 19.38 -20.12
C GLU A 167 -6.17 20.15 -20.82
N ASN A 168 -7.35 19.51 -20.92
CA ASN A 168 -8.49 20.05 -21.66
C ASN A 168 -9.39 20.99 -20.85
N ASN A 169 -9.56 20.73 -19.54
CA ASN A 169 -10.57 21.42 -18.72
C ASN A 169 -9.96 22.33 -17.64
N ASN A 170 -8.67 22.16 -17.30
CA ASN A 170 -7.98 22.95 -16.28
C ASN A 170 -6.50 23.17 -16.64
N HIS A 171 -6.29 23.78 -17.81
CA HIS A 171 -4.97 23.91 -18.42
C HIS A 171 -3.97 24.68 -17.53
N GLU A 172 -4.43 25.63 -16.72
CA GLU A 172 -3.57 26.36 -15.77
C GLU A 172 -2.95 25.41 -14.72
N VAL A 173 -3.71 24.45 -14.21
CA VAL A 173 -3.20 23.43 -13.28
C VAL A 173 -2.27 22.47 -14.01
N TYR A 174 -2.64 22.05 -15.22
CA TYR A 174 -1.82 21.14 -16.04
C TYR A 174 -0.43 21.74 -16.32
N GLU A 175 -0.35 23.02 -16.64
CA GLU A 175 0.91 23.73 -16.84
C GLU A 175 1.73 23.91 -15.56
N LYS A 176 1.17 23.74 -14.37
CA LYS A 176 1.92 23.86 -13.11
C LYS A 176 2.60 22.58 -12.67
N ILE A 177 2.35 21.44 -13.32
CA ILE A 177 2.82 20.14 -12.86
C ILE A 177 3.92 19.54 -13.75
N SER A 178 4.78 18.75 -13.14
CA SER A 178 5.75 17.89 -13.82
C SER A 178 5.69 16.49 -13.21
N ILE A 179 5.71 15.47 -14.06
CA ILE A 179 5.68 14.07 -13.61
C ILE A 179 7.11 13.58 -13.38
N LEU A 180 7.33 12.90 -12.27
CA LEU A 180 8.55 12.14 -12.00
C LEU A 180 8.21 10.65 -12.04
N THR A 181 8.91 9.87 -12.87
CA THR A 181 8.77 8.40 -12.86
C THR A 181 10.10 7.70 -12.64
N VAL A 182 10.04 6.50 -12.09
CA VAL A 182 11.21 5.61 -11.91
C VAL A 182 10.90 4.26 -12.52
N GLY A 183 11.73 3.79 -13.47
CA GLY A 183 11.51 2.48 -14.07
C GLY A 183 12.17 2.25 -15.43
N GLY A 184 11.91 1.07 -15.99
CA GLY A 184 12.57 0.56 -17.18
C GLY A 184 11.78 0.69 -18.48
N GLU A 185 10.45 0.68 -18.47
CA GLU A 185 9.66 0.74 -19.71
C GLU A 185 9.53 2.18 -20.20
N ILE A 186 9.85 2.40 -21.48
CA ILE A 186 9.58 3.66 -22.18
C ILE A 186 8.12 3.60 -22.61
N ASP A 187 7.29 4.43 -21.99
CA ASP A 187 5.95 4.69 -22.45
C ASP A 187 5.87 6.17 -22.80
N ASN A 188 5.43 6.44 -24.04
CA ASN A 188 5.27 7.78 -24.60
C ASN A 188 3.97 8.44 -24.13
N SER A 189 3.19 7.78 -23.26
CA SER A 189 1.95 8.30 -22.70
C SER A 189 2.09 9.62 -21.94
N LEU A 190 3.32 9.98 -21.54
CA LEU A 190 3.63 11.22 -20.82
C LEU A 190 4.37 12.27 -21.68
N ASP A 191 4.50 12.07 -22.99
CA ASP A 191 5.26 12.98 -23.87
C ASP A 191 4.67 14.40 -23.97
N LYS A 192 3.38 14.56 -23.63
CA LYS A 192 2.66 15.84 -23.67
C LYS A 192 2.79 16.69 -22.40
N ILE A 193 3.36 16.14 -21.34
CA ILE A 193 3.51 16.81 -20.04
C ILE A 193 5.00 16.96 -19.72
N SER A 194 5.36 17.98 -18.93
CA SER A 194 6.71 18.03 -18.35
C SER A 194 6.98 16.73 -17.59
N HIS A 195 7.98 15.97 -18.02
CA HIS A 195 8.25 14.63 -17.50
C HIS A 195 9.74 14.42 -17.29
N THR A 196 10.11 14.07 -16.05
CA THR A 196 11.45 13.57 -15.71
C THR A 196 11.38 12.08 -15.43
N LYS A 197 12.23 11.31 -16.10
CA LYS A 197 12.33 9.86 -15.93
C LYS A 197 13.68 9.47 -15.34
N LEU A 198 13.66 8.78 -14.21
CA LEU A 198 14.83 8.16 -13.61
C LEU A 198 14.89 6.66 -13.92
N LYS A 199 16.12 6.14 -13.97
CA LYS A 199 16.38 4.70 -14.04
C LYS A 199 15.98 4.04 -12.72
N PHE A 200 15.70 2.75 -12.78
CA PHE A 200 15.40 1.96 -11.58
C PHE A 200 16.56 2.00 -10.57
N ILE A 201 16.26 2.36 -9.32
CA ILE A 201 17.24 2.51 -8.23
C ILE A 201 17.16 1.27 -7.34
N LYS A 202 18.22 0.44 -7.36
CA LYS A 202 18.35 -0.75 -6.50
C LYS A 202 18.97 -0.46 -5.14
N ASP A 203 19.79 0.57 -5.05
CA ASP A 203 20.56 0.88 -3.84
C ASP A 203 19.64 1.41 -2.74
N LYS A 204 19.60 0.69 -1.61
CA LYS A 204 18.75 1.03 -0.46
C LYS A 204 19.15 2.33 0.24
N ASN A 205 20.39 2.80 0.06
CA ASN A 205 20.85 4.06 0.63
C ASN A 205 20.48 5.27 -0.25
N THR A 206 20.19 5.03 -1.52
CA THR A 206 19.91 6.07 -2.52
C THR A 206 18.41 6.15 -2.84
N TYR A 207 17.71 5.02 -2.88
CA TYR A 207 16.26 4.96 -3.12
C TYR A 207 15.41 5.91 -2.24
N PRO A 208 15.67 6.06 -0.92
CA PRO A 208 14.87 6.95 -0.08
C PRO A 208 14.95 8.44 -0.47
N TYR A 209 15.98 8.86 -1.19
CA TYR A 209 16.09 10.24 -1.68
C TYR A 209 15.07 10.55 -2.78
N LEU A 210 14.53 9.52 -3.45
CA LEU A 210 13.49 9.68 -4.47
C LEU A 210 12.27 10.41 -3.93
N TYR A 211 11.84 10.07 -2.71
CA TYR A 211 10.69 10.69 -2.06
C TYR A 211 10.88 12.18 -1.74
N ASN A 212 12.13 12.65 -1.74
CA ASN A 212 12.47 14.04 -1.45
C ASN A 212 12.63 14.90 -2.72
N LEU A 213 12.58 14.28 -3.90
CA LEU A 213 12.55 14.99 -5.19
C LEU A 213 11.18 15.62 -5.45
N ALA A 214 10.11 14.95 -5.01
CA ALA A 214 8.74 15.29 -5.38
C ALA A 214 8.04 16.20 -4.36
N ASP A 215 6.89 16.73 -4.77
CA ASP A 215 5.94 17.47 -3.94
C ASP A 215 4.77 16.61 -3.49
N ALA A 216 4.38 15.63 -4.31
CA ALA A 216 3.48 14.55 -3.90
C ALA A 216 3.84 13.23 -4.59
N PHE A 217 3.42 12.13 -3.97
CA PHE A 217 3.37 10.81 -4.60
C PHE A 217 1.93 10.50 -5.03
N ILE A 218 1.75 10.05 -6.27
CA ILE A 218 0.46 9.59 -6.78
C ILE A 218 0.41 8.07 -6.76
N CYS A 219 -0.54 7.52 -6.00
CA CYS A 219 -0.87 6.10 -6.01
C CYS A 219 -2.24 5.87 -6.64
N THR A 220 -2.26 5.45 -7.90
CA THR A 220 -3.49 5.17 -8.66
C THR A 220 -3.99 3.74 -8.54
N SER A 221 -3.46 2.96 -7.60
CA SER A 221 -3.91 1.58 -7.44
C SER A 221 -5.37 1.58 -6.97
N ILE A 222 -6.18 0.71 -7.58
CA ILE A 222 -7.62 0.56 -7.29
C ILE A 222 -7.91 -0.63 -6.38
N GLU A 223 -6.97 -1.58 -6.30
CA GLU A 223 -7.05 -2.72 -5.39
C GLU A 223 -5.63 -3.11 -4.95
N ASP A 224 -5.32 -2.81 -3.69
CA ASP A 224 -4.06 -3.17 -3.03
C ASP A 224 -4.29 -3.17 -1.51
N ALA A 225 -3.52 -3.96 -0.76
CA ALA A 225 -3.69 -4.08 0.68
C ALA A 225 -2.89 -3.00 1.44
N GLY A 226 -1.76 -2.57 0.87
CA GLY A 226 -0.89 -1.59 1.48
C GLY A 226 0.41 -1.38 0.71
N PRO A 227 0.38 -0.64 -0.41
CA PRO A 227 1.59 -0.32 -1.17
C PRO A 227 2.64 0.33 -0.26
N MET A 228 3.81 -0.28 -0.16
CA MET A 228 4.91 0.23 0.67
C MET A 228 5.25 1.69 0.37
N MET A 229 5.15 2.12 -0.90
CA MET A 229 5.45 3.50 -1.29
C MET A 229 4.53 4.54 -0.62
N ILE A 230 3.30 4.20 -0.22
CA ILE A 230 2.45 5.13 0.56
C ILE A 230 3.08 5.34 1.94
N ASN A 231 3.43 4.25 2.63
CA ASN A 231 4.07 4.29 3.94
C ASN A 231 5.42 5.05 3.87
N GLU A 232 6.24 4.75 2.88
CA GLU A 232 7.55 5.39 2.64
C GLU A 232 7.43 6.88 2.28
N SER A 233 6.39 7.26 1.51
CA SER A 233 6.11 8.65 1.15
C SER A 233 5.76 9.46 2.39
N ILE A 234 4.74 9.04 3.14
CA ILE A 234 4.27 9.74 4.34
C ILE A 234 5.40 9.85 5.37
N MET A 235 6.17 8.77 5.58
CA MET A 235 7.36 8.79 6.44
C MET A 235 8.45 9.76 5.96
N SER A 236 8.65 9.88 4.64
CA SER A 236 9.58 10.85 4.07
C SER A 236 9.05 12.29 4.04
N GLY A 237 7.85 12.53 4.58
CA GLY A 237 7.19 13.83 4.52
C GLY A 237 6.70 14.18 3.12
N LEU A 238 6.40 13.19 2.27
CA LEU A 238 5.83 13.38 0.94
C LEU A 238 4.32 13.12 0.97
N PRO A 239 3.48 14.15 0.75
CA PRO A 239 2.03 14.01 0.64
C PRO A 239 1.64 12.99 -0.42
N VAL A 240 0.52 12.30 -0.20
CA VAL A 240 0.05 11.25 -1.11
C VAL A 240 -1.30 11.62 -1.73
N ILE A 241 -1.39 11.52 -3.05
CA ILE A 241 -2.67 11.60 -3.79
C ILE A 241 -3.04 10.17 -4.18
N SER A 242 -4.17 9.67 -3.68
CA SER A 242 -4.56 8.28 -3.95
C SER A 242 -6.06 8.11 -3.99
N PHE A 243 -6.52 7.00 -4.56
CA PHE A 243 -7.86 6.53 -4.29
C PHE A 243 -7.98 6.01 -2.85
N ARG A 244 -9.20 6.04 -2.30
CA ARG A 244 -9.48 5.46 -0.99
C ARG A 244 -9.44 3.93 -1.05
N MET A 245 -8.27 3.35 -0.79
CA MET A 245 -8.07 1.90 -0.75
C MET A 245 -6.92 1.50 0.18
N GLY A 246 -6.90 0.24 0.61
CA GLY A 246 -5.74 -0.35 1.27
C GLY A 246 -5.26 0.48 2.47
N VAL A 247 -3.95 0.66 2.57
CA VAL A 247 -3.32 1.50 3.61
C VAL A 247 -3.53 3.01 3.40
N ALA A 248 -4.02 3.45 2.23
CA ALA A 248 -4.33 4.87 2.01
C ALA A 248 -5.44 5.34 2.97
N GLU A 249 -6.39 4.46 3.30
CA GLU A 249 -7.44 4.72 4.30
C GLU A 249 -6.89 4.96 5.70
N ASP A 250 -5.76 4.34 6.04
CA ASP A 250 -5.12 4.48 7.36
C ASP A 250 -4.16 5.68 7.41
N LEU A 251 -3.47 5.97 6.31
CA LEU A 251 -2.33 6.91 6.32
C LEU A 251 -2.58 8.28 5.67
N ILE A 252 -3.63 8.40 4.86
CA ILE A 252 -3.95 9.67 4.19
C ILE A 252 -5.11 10.34 4.93
N ILE A 253 -4.80 11.39 5.66
CA ILE A 253 -5.78 12.31 6.22
C ILE A 253 -6.07 13.35 5.13
N ASP A 254 -7.25 13.24 4.54
CA ASP A 254 -7.66 14.06 3.38
C ASP A 254 -7.49 15.56 3.67
N GLY A 255 -6.84 16.27 2.73
CA GLY A 255 -6.52 17.68 2.85
C GLY A 255 -5.40 18.04 3.84
N LYS A 256 -4.84 17.08 4.59
CA LYS A 256 -3.76 17.26 5.59
C LYS A 256 -2.47 16.52 5.22
N THR A 257 -2.49 15.20 5.07
CA THR A 257 -1.30 14.41 4.67
C THR A 257 -1.34 14.00 3.18
N GLY A 258 -2.29 14.55 2.43
CA GLY A 258 -2.50 14.20 1.04
C GLY A 258 -3.90 14.57 0.56
N GLN A 259 -4.33 13.91 -0.51
CA GLN A 259 -5.67 14.01 -1.08
C GLN A 259 -6.21 12.61 -1.38
N LEU A 260 -7.47 12.37 -1.02
CA LEU A 260 -8.17 11.12 -1.32
C LEU A 260 -9.24 11.33 -2.39
N ALA A 261 -9.13 10.56 -3.47
CA ALA A 261 -10.20 10.40 -4.44
C ALA A 261 -11.14 9.29 -3.96
N ASP A 262 -12.36 9.65 -3.58
CA ASP A 262 -13.35 8.70 -3.04
C ASP A 262 -13.90 7.72 -4.10
N GLU A 263 -13.89 8.12 -5.37
CA GLU A 263 -14.36 7.29 -6.48
C GLU A 263 -13.18 6.80 -7.32
N PHE A 264 -13.24 5.55 -7.77
CA PHE A 264 -12.30 4.99 -8.74
C PHE A 264 -12.56 5.52 -10.16
N THR A 265 -12.43 6.83 -10.35
CA THR A 265 -12.63 7.52 -11.62
C THR A 265 -11.50 8.50 -11.91
N SER A 266 -11.19 8.69 -13.20
CA SER A 266 -10.16 9.63 -13.64
C SER A 266 -10.54 11.08 -13.32
N LEU A 267 -11.84 11.38 -13.26
CA LEU A 267 -12.35 12.69 -12.88
C LEU A 267 -12.07 12.99 -11.39
N ALA A 268 -12.33 12.04 -10.50
CA ALA A 268 -12.04 12.19 -9.07
C ALA A 268 -10.52 12.35 -8.82
N LEU A 269 -9.70 11.60 -9.56
CA LEU A 269 -8.24 11.74 -9.51
C LEU A 269 -7.77 13.11 -10.03
N ALA A 270 -8.30 13.58 -11.16
CA ALA A 270 -7.99 14.89 -11.72
C ALA A 270 -8.37 16.02 -10.75
N LYS A 271 -9.54 15.93 -10.12
CA LYS A 271 -9.97 16.86 -9.07
C LYS A 271 -8.98 16.85 -7.89
N SER A 272 -8.59 15.68 -7.41
CA SER A 272 -7.64 15.55 -6.29
C SER A 272 -6.26 16.14 -6.61
N ILE A 273 -5.76 15.95 -7.84
CA ILE A 273 -4.53 16.59 -8.33
C ILE A 273 -4.70 18.11 -8.37
N SER A 274 -5.81 18.61 -8.91
CA SER A 274 -6.10 20.06 -8.94
C SER A 274 -6.17 20.66 -7.54
N ASP A 275 -6.91 20.04 -6.63
CA ASP A 275 -7.06 20.51 -5.24
C ASP A 275 -5.71 20.50 -4.50
N PHE A 276 -4.82 19.55 -4.81
CA PHE A 276 -3.45 19.57 -4.30
C PHE A 276 -2.65 20.75 -4.85
N VAL A 277 -2.64 20.95 -6.18
CA VAL A 277 -1.89 22.02 -6.84
C VAL A 277 -2.34 23.41 -6.38
N LEU A 278 -3.66 23.60 -6.19
CA LEU A 278 -4.25 24.88 -5.77
C LEU A 278 -3.91 25.28 -4.33
N LYS A 279 -3.34 24.39 -3.50
CA LYS A 279 -2.82 24.74 -2.17
C LYS A 279 -1.58 25.64 -2.23
N GLY A 280 -0.88 25.66 -3.37
CA GLY A 280 0.37 26.39 -3.53
C GLY A 280 1.51 25.85 -2.66
N LEU A 281 2.71 26.44 -2.82
CA LEU A 281 3.93 25.94 -2.18
C LEU A 281 3.85 25.96 -0.65
N ASP A 282 3.28 27.00 -0.05
CA ASP A 282 3.15 27.11 1.41
C ASP A 282 2.25 26.00 1.98
N GLY A 283 1.12 25.74 1.31
CA GLY A 283 0.21 24.67 1.70
C GLY A 283 0.87 23.30 1.56
N ILE A 284 1.59 23.06 0.46
CA ILE A 284 2.32 21.81 0.22
C ILE A 284 3.41 21.61 1.28
N ASN A 285 4.21 22.64 1.59
CA ASN A 285 5.27 22.55 2.59
C ASN A 285 4.71 22.25 3.99
N LYS A 286 3.56 22.84 4.33
CA LYS A 286 2.85 22.48 5.56
C LYS A 286 2.43 21.01 5.57
N MET A 287 1.85 20.51 4.48
CA MET A 287 1.45 19.10 4.36
C MET A 287 2.65 18.16 4.50
N LYS A 288 3.82 18.52 3.95
CA LYS A 288 5.06 17.72 4.08
C LYS A 288 5.45 17.51 5.54
N LEU A 289 5.36 18.56 6.36
CA LEU A 289 5.61 18.49 7.80
C LEU A 289 4.56 17.64 8.52
N GLU A 290 3.27 17.85 8.19
CA GLU A 290 2.15 17.08 8.77
C GLU A 290 2.26 15.58 8.44
N CYS A 291 2.70 15.22 7.23
CA CYS A 291 2.98 13.84 6.85
C CYS A 291 4.02 13.21 7.78
N ARG A 292 5.17 13.87 7.93
CA ARG A 292 6.27 13.35 8.75
C ARG A 292 5.87 13.20 10.22
N GLU A 293 5.22 14.22 10.78
CA GLU A 293 4.74 14.18 12.17
C GLU A 293 3.75 13.04 12.40
N PHE A 294 2.78 12.90 11.49
CA PHE A 294 1.80 11.82 11.56
C PHE A 294 2.47 10.43 11.43
N ALA A 295 3.41 10.27 10.50
CA ALA A 295 4.11 9.00 10.26
C ALA A 295 4.91 8.54 11.48
N LEU A 296 5.64 9.45 12.14
CA LEU A 296 6.45 9.14 13.31
C LEU A 296 5.62 8.55 14.46
N ASN A 297 4.38 9.04 14.61
CA ASN A 297 3.46 8.63 15.67
C ASN A 297 2.64 7.38 15.34
N THR A 298 2.58 6.96 14.07
CA THR A 298 1.65 5.91 13.63
C THR A 298 2.31 4.72 12.95
N THR A 299 3.42 4.94 12.23
CA THR A 299 3.98 3.94 11.31
C THR A 299 5.52 3.91 11.33
N SER A 300 6.16 4.48 12.35
CA SER A 300 7.60 4.30 12.57
C SER A 300 7.94 2.86 12.96
N ALA A 301 9.19 2.45 12.75
CA ALA A 301 9.65 1.12 13.13
C ALA A 301 9.44 0.89 14.63
N GLN A 302 9.70 1.90 15.46
CA GLN A 302 9.52 1.81 16.90
C GLN A 302 8.05 1.67 17.31
N VAL A 303 7.13 2.38 16.64
CA VAL A 303 5.69 2.26 16.90
C VAL A 303 5.20 0.83 16.59
N GLN A 304 5.62 0.27 15.45
CA GLN A 304 5.28 -1.12 15.11
C GLN A 304 5.81 -2.11 16.14
N VAL A 305 7.09 -2.02 16.52
CA VAL A 305 7.70 -2.93 17.50
C VAL A 305 6.95 -2.90 18.82
N THR A 306 6.63 -1.70 19.30
CA THR A 306 5.91 -1.51 20.57
C THR A 306 4.48 -2.06 20.48
N GLY A 307 3.79 -1.83 19.37
CA GLY A 307 2.45 -2.36 19.12
C GLY A 307 2.42 -3.89 19.09
N ILE A 308 3.35 -4.53 18.38
CA ILE A 308 3.46 -5.99 18.31
C ILE A 308 3.78 -6.57 19.70
N ALA A 309 4.71 -5.97 20.45
CA ALA A 309 5.05 -6.42 21.79
C ALA A 309 3.84 -6.41 22.73
N SER A 310 3.08 -5.31 22.73
CA SER A 310 1.85 -5.17 23.54
C SER A 310 0.81 -6.25 23.21
N ILE A 311 0.60 -6.52 21.92
CA ILE A 311 -0.33 -7.57 21.46
C ILE A 311 0.13 -8.96 21.90
N ILE A 312 1.42 -9.28 21.73
CA ILE A 312 1.99 -10.57 22.14
C ILE A 312 1.83 -10.79 23.65
N ASP A 313 2.09 -9.77 24.46
CA ASP A 313 1.91 -9.86 25.92
C ASP A 313 0.44 -10.04 26.30
N GLY A 314 -0.47 -9.38 25.57
CA GLY A 314 -1.91 -9.60 25.71
C GLY A 314 -2.33 -11.04 25.40
N VAL A 315 -1.81 -11.63 24.33
CA VAL A 315 -2.08 -13.02 23.96
C VAL A 315 -1.50 -14.01 24.96
N ARG A 316 -0.30 -13.77 25.48
CA ARG A 316 0.34 -14.62 26.49
C ARG A 316 -0.51 -14.73 27.75
N ARG A 317 -1.05 -13.61 28.25
CA ARG A 317 -1.95 -13.60 29.43
C ARG A 317 -3.19 -14.46 29.20
N LYS A 318 -3.83 -14.35 28.03
CA LYS A 318 -5.02 -15.15 27.66
C LYS A 318 -4.76 -16.67 27.56
N LEU A 319 -3.50 -17.09 27.41
CA LEU A 319 -3.12 -18.50 27.31
C LEU A 319 -2.68 -19.10 28.64
N THR A 320 -2.35 -18.26 29.63
CA THR A 320 -1.97 -18.69 30.98
C THR A 320 -3.14 -18.71 31.96
N ASP A 321 -4.20 -17.98 31.65
CA ASP A 321 -5.49 -17.94 32.37
C ASP A 321 -6.44 -19.06 31.89
#